data_AF-A0A0N4UMI7-F1
#
_entry.id   AF-A0A0N4UMI7-F1
#
_cell.length_a   1.000
_cell.length_b   1.000
_cell.length_c   1.000
_cell.angle_alpha   90.00
_cell.angle_beta   90.00
_cell.angle_gamma   90.00
#
_symmetry.space_group_name_H-M   'P 1'
#
loop_
_entity.id
_entity.type
_entity.pdbx_description
1 polymer ?
#
loop_
_entity_poly.entity_id
_entity_poly.type
_entity_poly.pdbx_seq_one_letter_code
_entity_poly.pdbx_strand_id
1 'polypeptide(L)'
;MLYRYLLGSNTFWIGFHKYGSIYRCDEGTPVNFTYYRQSQPDNCCPLGAATCTLVNYIGYAGQWDDAGYNNVWRHRSNIVCKKPMHTI
;
A
#
# COMPACT_ATOMS: atom_id res chain seq x y z
N MET A 1 10.63 5.55 1.24
CA MET A 1 10.08 5.26 2.59
C MET A 1 9.95 3.76 2.70
N LEU A 2 10.46 3.12 3.76
CA LEU A 2 10.49 1.66 3.88
C LEU A 2 9.31 1.16 4.71
N TYR A 3 8.17 0.92 4.05
CA TYR A 3 6.96 0.43 4.71
C TYR A 3 7.06 -1.01 5.25
N ARG A 4 8.11 -1.77 4.89
CA ARG A 4 8.34 -3.14 5.37
C ARG A 4 8.47 -3.29 6.89
N TYR A 5 8.73 -2.18 7.60
CA TYR A 5 8.86 -2.17 9.06
C TYR A 5 7.56 -1.85 9.79
N LEU A 6 6.45 -1.67 9.07
CA LEU A 6 5.12 -1.58 9.65
C LEU A 6 4.64 -2.98 10.03
N LEU A 7 5.16 -3.50 11.13
CA LEU A 7 4.81 -4.83 11.65
C LEU A 7 3.62 -4.76 12.61
N GLY A 8 2.99 -5.91 12.85
CA GLY A 8 1.89 -6.07 13.81
C GLY A 8 0.52 -6.28 13.16
N SER A 9 -0.52 -6.33 13.98
CA SER A 9 -1.88 -6.70 13.55
C SER A 9 -2.67 -5.58 12.86
N ASN A 10 -2.15 -4.36 12.87
CA ASN A 10 -2.81 -3.21 12.27
C ASN A 10 -2.59 -3.18 10.77
N THR A 11 -3.68 -2.97 10.03
CA THR A 11 -3.64 -2.70 8.60
C THR A 11 -3.42 -1.21 8.36
N PHE A 12 -2.52 -0.86 7.45
CA PHE A 12 -2.20 0.54 7.11
C PHE A 12 -2.30 0.79 5.62
N TRP A 13 -3.03 1.82 5.21
CA TRP A 13 -2.84 2.42 3.90
C TRP A 13 -1.48 3.10 3.83
N ILE A 14 -0.82 2.90 2.70
CA ILE A 14 0.41 3.60 2.35
C ILE A 14 0.20 4.37 1.06
N GLY A 15 0.97 5.44 0.88
CA GLY A 15 0.85 6.31 -0.28
C GLY A 15 1.44 5.72 -1.55
N PHE A 16 1.13 4.47 -1.85
CA PHE A 16 1.58 3.73 -3.03
C PHE A 16 0.37 3.34 -3.87
N HIS A 17 0.33 3.85 -5.11
CA HIS A 17 -0.83 3.69 -5.98
C HIS A 17 -0.43 3.27 -7.39
N LYS A 18 -1.37 2.60 -8.06
CA LYS A 18 -1.30 2.23 -9.47
C LYS A 18 -2.13 3.22 -10.29
N TYR A 19 -1.48 3.86 -11.26
CA TYR A 19 -2.08 4.75 -12.24
C TYR A 19 -1.91 4.13 -13.64
N GLY A 20 -2.93 3.43 -14.12
CA GLY A 20 -2.83 2.64 -15.35
C GLY A 20 -1.83 1.49 -15.19
N SER A 21 -0.75 1.51 -15.97
CA SER A 21 0.35 0.53 -15.90
C SER A 21 1.51 0.97 -15.00
N ILE A 22 1.43 2.16 -14.38
CA ILE A 22 2.54 2.76 -13.64
C ILE A 22 2.24 2.76 -12.15
N TYR A 23 3.22 2.37 -11.34
CA TYR A 23 3.17 2.52 -9.88
C TYR A 23 3.89 3.80 -9.44
N ARG A 24 3.28 4.57 -8.55
CA ARG A 24 3.86 5.80 -7.99
C ARG A 24 3.56 5.92 -6.51
N CYS A 25 4.50 6.54 -5.80
CA CYS A 25 4.17 7.08 -4.48
C CYS A 25 3.37 8.40 -4.64
N ASP A 26 2.59 8.80 -3.63
CA ASP A 26 1.73 10.01 -3.66
C ASP A 26 2.46 11.31 -4.03
N GLU A 27 3.78 11.39 -3.77
CA GLU A 27 4.62 12.54 -4.15
C GLU A 27 5.19 12.44 -5.59
N GLY A 28 4.69 11.53 -6.41
CA GLY A 28 5.20 11.26 -7.76
C GLY A 28 6.57 10.58 -7.78
N THR A 29 7.11 10.22 -6.60
CA THR A 29 8.41 9.55 -6.50
C THR A 29 8.37 8.17 -7.16
N PRO A 30 9.38 7.80 -7.97
CA PRO A 30 9.48 6.46 -8.54
C PRO A 30 9.55 5.38 -7.47
N VAL A 31 8.93 4.25 -7.77
CA VAL A 31 8.97 3.05 -6.95
C VAL A 31 10.25 2.28 -7.26
N ASN A 32 11.09 2.06 -6.25
CA ASN A 32 12.30 1.24 -6.37
C ASN A 32 12.29 -0.02 -5.48
N PHE A 33 11.22 -0.23 -4.72
CA PHE A 33 11.07 -1.36 -3.80
C PHE A 33 9.59 -1.69 -3.62
N THR A 34 9.28 -2.98 -3.61
CA THR A 34 7.97 -3.51 -3.28
C THR A 34 8.11 -4.64 -2.27
N TYR A 35 7.06 -4.85 -1.47
CA TYR A 35 7.02 -5.92 -0.47
C TYR A 35 5.65 -6.58 -0.40
N TYR A 36 5.10 -6.86 -1.57
CA TYR A 36 3.83 -7.56 -1.70
C TYR A 36 3.90 -8.96 -1.09
N ARG A 37 2.77 -9.40 -0.55
CA ARG A 37 2.55 -10.79 -0.18
C ARG A 37 2.60 -11.66 -1.45
N GLN A 38 2.85 -12.96 -1.27
CA GLN A 38 2.71 -13.91 -2.35
C GLN A 38 1.32 -13.79 -2.99
N SER A 39 1.30 -13.81 -4.33
CA SER A 39 0.11 -13.59 -5.16
C SER A 39 -0.44 -12.16 -5.17
N GLN A 40 0.33 -11.17 -4.72
CA GLN A 40 -0.02 -9.75 -4.82
C GLN A 40 1.06 -8.98 -5.60
N PRO A 41 0.72 -7.86 -6.27
CA PRO A 41 -0.65 -7.37 -6.47
C PRO A 41 -1.43 -8.26 -7.44
N ASP A 42 -2.70 -8.54 -7.17
CA ASP A 42 -3.55 -9.37 -8.05
C ASP A 42 -4.55 -8.56 -8.88
N ASN A 43 -4.67 -7.25 -8.61
CA ASN A 43 -5.51 -6.31 -9.33
C ASN A 43 -7.01 -6.69 -9.30
N CYS A 44 -7.45 -7.50 -8.33
CA CYS A 44 -8.86 -7.86 -8.07
C CYS A 44 -9.47 -6.87 -7.05
N CYS A 45 -10.76 -6.75 -6.76
CA CYS A 45 -11.99 -7.25 -7.31
C CYS A 45 -12.97 -6.06 -7.25
N PRO A 46 -13.52 -5.58 -8.39
CA PRO A 46 -13.40 -6.13 -9.73
C PRO A 46 -11.98 -6.01 -10.32
N LEU A 47 -11.67 -6.85 -11.30
CA LEU A 47 -10.38 -6.82 -12.01
C LEU A 47 -10.12 -5.40 -12.56
N GLY A 48 -8.94 -4.85 -12.27
CA GLY A 48 -8.57 -3.50 -12.67
C GLY A 48 -8.87 -2.40 -11.65
N ALA A 49 -9.58 -2.70 -10.56
CA ALA A 49 -10.00 -1.69 -9.59
C ALA A 49 -9.12 -1.58 -8.34
N ALA A 50 -8.24 -2.54 -8.08
CA ALA A 50 -7.27 -2.43 -6.99
C ALA A 50 -6.09 -1.56 -7.40
N THR A 51 -6.19 -0.28 -7.03
CA THR A 51 -5.18 0.74 -7.34
C THR A 51 -4.46 1.25 -6.11
N CYS A 52 -4.98 1.04 -4.90
CA CYS A 52 -4.36 1.45 -3.65
C CYS A 52 -3.59 0.29 -3.02
N THR A 53 -2.61 0.58 -2.17
CA THR A 53 -1.84 -0.45 -1.47
C THR A 53 -1.92 -0.29 0.04
N LEU A 54 -2.07 -1.43 0.72
CA LEU A 54 -2.12 -1.52 2.16
C LEU A 54 -1.11 -2.54 2.69
N VAL A 55 -0.69 -2.34 3.94
CA VAL A 55 0.23 -3.18 4.68
C VAL A 55 -0.52 -4.02 5.70
N ASN A 56 -0.12 -5.27 5.89
CA ASN A 56 -0.73 -6.24 6.83
C ASN A 56 -2.24 -6.40 6.59
N TYR A 57 -2.65 -6.53 5.33
CA TYR A 57 -4.01 -6.99 5.04
C TYR A 57 -4.19 -8.42 5.57
N ILE A 58 -3.25 -9.29 5.20
CA ILE A 58 -3.09 -10.64 5.73
C ILE A 58 -1.75 -10.73 6.44
N GLY A 59 -1.76 -11.27 7.67
CA GLY A 59 -0.55 -11.45 8.48
C GLY A 59 -0.10 -10.20 9.23
N TYR A 60 1.17 -10.20 9.67
CA TYR A 60 1.76 -9.19 10.56
C TYR A 60 3.23 -8.85 10.21
N ALA A 61 3.70 -9.32 9.05
CA ALA A 61 5.10 -9.26 8.63
C ALA A 61 5.47 -7.99 7.83
N GLY A 62 4.56 -7.03 7.72
CA GLY A 62 4.74 -5.81 6.94
C GLY A 62 4.49 -5.97 5.44
N GLN A 63 3.94 -7.10 5.00
CA GLN A 63 3.67 -7.41 3.60
C GLN A 63 2.46 -6.64 3.06
N TRP A 64 2.47 -6.42 1.74
CA TRP A 64 1.51 -5.55 1.07
C TRP A 64 0.48 -6.32 0.25
N ASP A 65 -0.70 -5.74 0.13
CA ASP A 65 -1.80 -6.19 -0.73
C ASP A 65 -2.35 -4.96 -1.46
N ASP A 66 -2.88 -5.16 -2.68
CA ASP A 66 -3.60 -4.12 -3.40
C ASP A 66 -5.11 -4.20 -3.11
N ALA A 67 -5.78 -3.04 -3.09
CA ALA A 67 -7.22 -2.95 -2.90
C ALA A 67 -7.81 -1.73 -3.59
N GLY A 68 -9.13 -1.73 -3.75
CA GLY A 68 -9.86 -0.56 -4.23
C GLY A 68 -9.96 0.52 -3.15
N TYR A 69 -9.99 1.79 -3.57
CA TYR A 69 -10.05 2.97 -2.70
C TYR A 69 -11.03 2.86 -1.53
N ASN A 70 -12.24 2.33 -1.78
CA ASN A 70 -13.33 2.26 -0.80
C ASN A 70 -13.61 0.85 -0.28
N ASN A 71 -12.86 -0.15 -0.76
CA ASN A 71 -13.15 -1.57 -0.52
C ASN A 71 -11.92 -2.27 0.03
N VAL A 72 -11.68 -2.08 1.32
CA VAL A 72 -10.97 -3.07 2.12
C VAL A 72 -12.06 -3.91 2.74
N TRP A 73 -12.03 -5.23 2.59
CA TRP A 73 -12.95 -6.15 3.28
C TRP A 73 -12.68 -6.23 4.81
N ARG A 74 -12.30 -5.09 5.41
CA ARG A 74 -12.00 -4.87 6.83
C ARG A 74 -12.48 -3.47 7.25
N HIS A 75 -13.16 -3.41 8.40
CA HIS A 75 -13.77 -2.18 8.93
C HIS A 75 -12.79 -1.17 9.54
N ARG A 76 -11.53 -1.53 9.80
CA ARG A 76 -10.54 -0.62 10.42
C ARG A 76 -9.23 -0.66 9.64
N SER A 77 -8.90 0.45 9.00
CA SER A 77 -7.60 0.68 8.38
C SER A 77 -7.02 1.98 8.92
N ASN A 78 -5.73 1.95 9.22
CA ASN A 78 -4.95 3.12 9.61
C ASN A 78 -4.30 3.73 8.36
N ILE A 79 -3.69 4.90 8.47
CA ILE A 79 -2.97 5.55 7.36
C ILE A 79 -1.57 5.95 7.83
N VAL A 80 -0.56 5.71 7.01
CA VAL A 80 0.81 6.17 7.29
C VAL A 80 1.08 7.46 6.52
N CYS A 81 1.28 8.55 7.26
CA CYS A 81 1.65 9.84 6.69
C CYS A 81 3.16 9.99 6.62
N LYS A 82 3.66 10.51 5.51
CA LYS A 82 5.03 10.98 5.36
C LYS A 82 5.06 12.49 5.53
N LYS A 83 5.98 13.00 6.35
CA LYS A 83 6.31 14.43 6.36
C LYS A 83 7.47 14.68 5.39
N PRO A 84 7.48 15.81 4.66
CA PRO A 84 8.66 16.23 3.92
C PRO A 84 9.85 16.33 4.87
N MET A 85 11.03 15.95 4.42
CA MET A 85 12.24 16.36 5.14
C MET A 85 12.36 17.87 4.98
N HIS A 86 12.31 18.59 6.09
CA HIS A 86 12.61 20.01 6.11
C HIS A 86 14.12 20.14 6.03
N THR A 87 14.62 20.61 4.89
CA THR A 87 16.04 20.98 4.76
C THR A 87 16.20 22.35 5.41
N ILE A 88 17.04 22.41 6.44
CA ILE A 88 17.47 23.64 7.11
C ILE A 88 18.61 24.27 6.30
#